data_AF-A0A2T5VCB7-F1
#
_entry.id   AF-A0A2T5VCB7-F1
#
_cell.length_a   1.000
_cell.length_b   1.000
_cell.length_c   1.000
_cell.angle_alpha   90.00
_cell.angle_beta   90.00
_cell.angle_gamma   90.00
#
_symmetry.space_group_name_H-M   'P 1'
#
loop_
_entity.id
_entity.type
_entity.pdbx_description
1 polymer ?
#
loop_
_entity_poly.entity_id
_entity_poly.type
_entity_poly.pdbx_seq_one_letter_code
_entity_poly.pdbx_strand_id
1 'polypeptide(L)' 'MGARQQDLFGKPARGKRRWRAHVIDAGINPCIGPQHIAKFSCQRCQWASDWEAFETIGAIKRGIPCPKCNVGGGA' A
#
# COMPACT_ATOMS: atom_id res chain seq x y z
N MET A 1 12.75 8.23 39.15
CA MET A 1 12.28 9.00 37.98
C MET A 1 13.37 8.91 36.92
N GLY A 2 13.18 8.06 35.90
CA GLY A 2 14.22 7.82 34.88
C GLY A 2 14.35 9.03 33.94
N ALA A 3 15.58 9.42 33.61
CA ALA A 3 15.85 10.48 32.66
C ALA A 3 15.22 10.16 31.30
N ARG A 4 14.43 11.10 30.76
CA ARG A 4 13.92 11.00 29.38
C ARG A 4 15.10 11.17 28.44
N GLN A 5 15.40 10.15 27.63
CA GLN A 5 16.45 10.23 26.62
C GLN A 5 16.18 11.43 25.70
N GLN A 6 17.15 12.33 25.63
CA GLN A 6 17.07 13.50 24.77
C GLN A 6 17.25 13.05 23.31
N ASP A 7 16.40 13.57 22.42
CA ASP A 7 16.40 13.24 20.98
C ASP A 7 17.64 13.90 20.34
N LEU A 8 18.72 13.13 20.14
CA LEU A 8 20.00 13.65 19.65
C LEU A 8 19.97 14.08 18.17
N PHE A 9 18.94 13.67 17.42
CA PHE A 9 18.76 13.97 16.00
C PHE A 9 17.30 14.29 15.74
N GLY A 10 17.01 15.44 15.14
CA GLY A 10 15.64 15.82 14.79
C GLY A 10 14.97 14.76 13.92
N LYS A 11 13.75 14.35 14.29
CA LYS A 11 12.99 13.35 13.53
C LYS A 11 12.70 13.86 12.12
N PRO A 12 13.00 13.09 11.06
CA PRO A 12 12.63 13.49 9.72
C PRO A 12 11.11 13.64 9.64
N ALA A 13 10.64 14.62 8.85
CA ALA A 13 9.22 14.85 8.65
C ALA A 13 8.57 13.54 8.18
N ARG A 14 7.59 13.04 8.95
CA ARG A 14 6.88 11.82 8.60
C ARG A 14 6.13 12.07 7.30
N GLY A 15 6.41 11.27 6.26
CA GLY A 15 5.71 11.37 4.98
C GLY A 15 4.19 11.30 5.14
N LYS A 16 3.46 11.98 4.24
CA LYS A 16 1.98 12.00 4.26
C LYS A 16 1.43 10.57 4.29
N ARG A 17 0.56 10.28 5.26
CA ARG A 17 -0.13 8.98 5.35
C ARG A 17 -0.95 8.76 4.07
N ARG A 18 -0.73 7.63 3.40
CA ARG A 18 -1.49 7.23 2.20
C ARG A 18 -2.47 6.14 2.55
N TRP A 19 -3.71 6.26 2.07
CA TRP A 19 -4.69 5.19 2.14
C TRP A 19 -4.33 4.09 1.15
N ARG A 20 -4.30 2.84 1.63
CA ARG A 20 -3.99 1.68 0.80
C ARG A 20 -5.25 0.85 0.55
N ALA A 21 -5.39 0.38 -0.68
CA ALA A 21 -6.28 -0.71 -1.01
C ALA A 21 -5.54 -2.03 -0.74
N HIS A 22 -6.23 -2.96 -0.11
CA HIS A 22 -5.68 -4.26 0.26
C HIS A 22 -6.23 -5.35 -0.64
N VAL A 23 -5.47 -6.43 -0.76
CA VAL A 23 -5.84 -7.57 -1.61
C VAL A 23 -7.18 -8.14 -1.17
N ILE A 24 -8.07 -8.36 -2.14
CA ILE A 24 -9.34 -9.06 -1.96
C ILE A 24 -9.34 -10.42 -2.64
N ASP A 25 -8.55 -10.55 -3.71
CA ASP A 25 -8.42 -11.78 -4.48
C ASP A 25 -7.00 -11.87 -5.04
N ALA A 26 -6.46 -13.07 -5.13
CA ALA A 26 -5.10 -13.32 -5.58
C ALA A 26 -5.06 -14.61 -6.40
N GLY A 27 -4.33 -14.55 -7.51
CA GLY A 27 -4.17 -15.66 -8.43
C GLY A 27 -2.72 -15.79 -8.91
N ILE A 28 -2.49 -16.88 -9.63
CA ILE A 28 -1.25 -17.09 -10.35
C ILE A 28 -1.58 -17.09 -11.84
N ASN A 29 -0.86 -16.30 -12.63
CA ASN A 29 -0.96 -16.35 -14.08
C ASN A 29 0.17 -17.22 -14.65
N PRO A 30 -0.12 -18.42 -15.19
CA PRO A 30 0.90 -19.32 -15.72
C PRO A 30 1.35 -18.96 -17.15
N CYS A 31 0.64 -18.07 -17.86
CA CYS A 31 0.83 -17.87 -19.31
C CYS A 31 1.69 -16.65 -19.68
N ILE A 32 1.77 -15.66 -18.81
CA ILE A 32 2.46 -14.39 -19.03
C ILE A 32 3.12 -14.06 -17.68
N GLY A 33 4.43 -13.78 -17.65
CA GLY A 33 5.15 -13.55 -16.39
C GLY A 33 4.60 -12.37 -15.56
N PRO A 34 5.40 -11.85 -14.61
CA PRO A 34 5.21 -12.10 -13.17
C PRO A 34 4.10 -13.08 -12.78
N GLN A 35 4.44 -14.08 -11.97
CA GLN A 35 3.53 -15.16 -11.59
C GLN A 35 2.33 -14.69 -10.76
N HIS A 36 2.41 -13.57 -10.06
CA HIS A 36 1.36 -13.20 -9.10
C HIS A 36 0.46 -12.10 -9.65
N ILE A 37 -0.83 -12.37 -9.68
CA ILE A 37 -1.86 -11.37 -9.99
C ILE A 37 -2.74 -11.16 -8.76
N ALA A 38 -3.19 -9.93 -8.55
CA ALA A 38 -4.04 -9.61 -7.41
C ALA A 38 -5.05 -8.52 -7.76
N LYS A 39 -6.21 -8.62 -7.13
CA LYS A 39 -7.25 -7.60 -7.12
C LYS A 39 -7.30 -6.95 -5.75
N PHE A 40 -7.46 -5.64 -5.70
CA PHE A 40 -7.45 -4.86 -4.46
C PHE A 40 -8.78 -4.15 -4.25
N SER A 41 -9.15 -3.93 -2.99
CA SER A 41 -10.25 -3.05 -2.62
C SER A 41 -9.85 -2.09 -1.50
N CYS A 42 -10.32 -0.86 -1.62
CA CYS A 42 -10.20 0.13 -0.57
C CYS A 42 -11.37 0.02 0.40
N GLN A 43 -11.11 -0.33 1.66
CA GLN A 43 -12.15 -0.42 2.69
C GLN A 43 -12.85 0.91 3.01
N ARG A 44 -12.26 2.05 2.63
CA ARG A 44 -12.83 3.38 2.87
C ARG A 44 -13.85 3.81 1.81
N CYS A 45 -13.48 3.72 0.53
CA CYS A 45 -14.31 4.20 -0.57
C CYS A 45 -14.90 3.09 -1.45
N GLN A 46 -14.64 1.83 -1.11
CA GLN A 46 -15.09 0.64 -1.84
C GLN A 46 -14.63 0.60 -3.31
N TRP A 47 -13.61 1.38 -3.68
CA TRP A 47 -12.97 1.25 -4.98
C TRP A 47 -12.25 -0.08 -5.06
N ALA A 48 -12.50 -0.83 -6.13
CA ALA A 48 -11.77 -2.02 -6.48
C ALA A 48 -10.88 -1.78 -7.70
N SER A 49 -9.67 -2.33 -7.68
CA SER A 49 -8.79 -2.39 -8.85
C SER A 49 -9.24 -3.51 -9.79
N ASP A 50 -8.69 -3.51 -11.00
CA ASP A 50 -8.65 -4.71 -11.84
C ASP A 50 -7.52 -5.65 -11.38
N TRP A 51 -7.33 -6.75 -12.11
CA TRP A 51 -6.22 -7.68 -11.87
C TRP A 51 -4.90 -7.03 -12.26
N GLU A 52 -4.05 -6.79 -11.28
CA GLU A 52 -2.72 -6.22 -11.49
C GLU A 52 -1.64 -7.28 -11.23
N ALA A 53 -0.57 -7.26 -12.03
CA ALA A 53 0.53 -8.21 -11.94
C ALA A 53 1.64 -7.67 -11.03
N PHE A 54 2.21 -8.55 -10.21
CA PHE A 54 3.26 -8.24 -9.25
C PHE A 54 4.38 -9.27 -9.27
N GLU A 55 5.60 -8.78 -9.13
CA GLU A 55 6.81 -9.62 -9.07
C GLU A 55 6.90 -10.43 -7.78
N THR A 56 6.36 -9.91 -6.66
CA THR A 56 6.49 -10.57 -5.35
C THR A 56 5.19 -10.51 -4.55
N ILE A 57 4.94 -11.58 -3.78
CA ILE A 57 3.86 -11.64 -2.79
C ILE A 57 3.97 -10.49 -1.77
N GLY A 58 5.20 -10.06 -1.45
CA GLY A 58 5.44 -8.93 -0.56
C GLY A 58 4.83 -7.62 -1.07
N ALA A 59 4.88 -7.38 -2.39
CA ALA A 59 4.23 -6.21 -3.00
C ALA A 59 2.70 -6.28 -2.87
N ILE A 60 2.10 -7.45 -3.10
CA ILE A 60 0.66 -7.68 -2.94
C ILE A 60 0.23 -7.44 -1.48
N LYS A 61 0.94 -8.01 -0.51
CA LYS A 61 0.63 -7.83 0.93
C LYS A 61 0.73 -6.37 1.38
N ARG A 62 1.64 -5.58 0.80
CA ARG A 62 1.76 -4.14 1.09
C ARG A 62 0.56 -3.33 0.60
N GLY A 63 -0.19 -3.83 -0.39
CA GLY A 63 -1.32 -3.13 -0.99
C GLY A 63 -0.91 -1.94 -1.86
N ILE A 64 -1.83 -1.49 -2.71
CA ILE A 64 -1.63 -0.38 -3.63
C ILE A 64 -2.23 0.92 -3.04
N PRO A 65 -1.72 2.11 -3.39
CA PRO A 65 -2.35 3.36 -2.99
C PRO A 65 -3.74 3.48 -3.63
N CYS A 66 -4.76 3.78 -2.83
CA CYS A 66 -6.11 4.01 -3.37
C CYS A 66 -6.12 5.31 -4.19
N PRO A 67 -6.49 5.29 -5.48
CA PRO A 67 -6.53 6.50 -6.29
C PRO A 67 -7.55 7.49 -5.73
N LYS A 68 -8.77 7.03 -5.38
CA LYS A 68 -9.86 7.91 -4.90
C LYS A 68 -9.59 8.55 -3.54
N CYS A 69 -9.07 7.79 -2.57
CA CYS A 69 -8.82 8.34 -1.23
C CYS A 69 -7.55 9.21 -1.14
N ASN A 70 -6.68 9.15 -2.15
CA ASN A 70 -5.43 9.89 -2.16
C ASN A 70 -5.39 11.06 -3.16
N VAL A 71 -6.47 11.35 -3.92
CA VAL A 71 -6.51 12.48 -4.89
C VAL A 71 -6.25 13.84 -4.22
N GLY A 72 -6.58 14.01 -2.94
CA GLY A 72 -6.35 15.25 -2.18
C GLY A 72 -4.99 15.38 -1.49
N GLY A 73 -4.02 14.49 -1.79
CA GLY A 73 -2.73 14.41 -1.08
C GLY A 73 -1.62 15.29 -1.63
N GLY A 74 -1.90 16.15 -2.61
CA GLY A 74 -0.92 16.99 -3.30
C GLY A 74 -1.27 18.47 -3.27
N ALA A 75 -1.07 19.11 -2.13
CA ALA A 75 -0.65 20.50 -1.98
C ALA A 75 0.16 20.59 -0.67
#